data_AF-A0A9D2EVA5-F1
#
_entry.id   AF-A0A9D2EVA5-F1
#
_cell.length_a   1.000
_cell.length_b   1.000
_cell.length_c   1.000
_cell.angle_alpha   90.00
_cell.angle_beta   90.00
_cell.angle_gamma   90.00
#
_symmetry.space_group_name_H-M   'P 1'
#
loop_
_entity.id
_entity.type
_entity.pdbx_description
1 polymer ?
#
loop_
_entity_poly.entity_id
_entity_poly.type
_entity_poly.pdbx_seq_one_letter_code
_entity_poly.pdbx_strand_id
1 'polypeptide(L)'
;MPASPGTSGAALIFDLNGQSQGTAVAHAERDSGFTLNEPGFYAADFHGTVAPVSGANFPLNLLFSIDQDGTPVPGAAAQHTFHTSGENANIAFGTTISVTKAPSTLTVVGQGGTFLYSDVGMNIYKIG
;
A
#
# COMPACT_ATOMS: atom_id res chain seq x y z
N MET A 1 -11.81 -6.00 -7.72
CA MET A 1 -11.88 -4.92 -8.74
C MET A 1 -11.00 -5.29 -9.93
N PRO A 2 -11.21 -4.78 -11.16
CA PRO A 2 -10.27 -4.99 -12.24
C PRO A 2 -8.84 -4.62 -11.82
N ALA A 3 -7.85 -5.32 -12.34
CA ALA A 3 -6.46 -5.01 -12.00
C ALA A 3 -6.04 -3.65 -12.59
N SER A 4 -5.34 -2.88 -11.77
CA SER A 4 -4.78 -1.57 -12.10
C SER A 4 -3.27 -1.68 -12.34
N PRO A 5 -2.70 -0.90 -13.28
CA PRO A 5 -1.26 -0.88 -13.51
C PRO A 5 -0.54 -0.12 -12.40
N GLY A 6 0.59 -0.65 -11.94
CA GLY A 6 1.53 -0.02 -11.03
C GLY A 6 2.93 0.12 -11.65
N THR A 7 3.66 1.14 -11.21
CA THR A 7 5.04 1.43 -11.64
C THR A 7 5.93 1.68 -10.44
N SER A 8 7.21 1.30 -10.54
CA SER A 8 8.19 1.52 -9.49
C SER A 8 8.20 2.97 -8.99
N GLY A 9 8.06 3.15 -7.68
CA GLY A 9 8.05 4.46 -7.03
C GLY A 9 6.73 5.22 -7.07
N ALA A 10 5.71 4.70 -7.76
CA ALA A 10 4.37 5.28 -7.70
C ALA A 10 3.56 4.66 -6.55
N ALA A 11 2.79 5.50 -5.87
CA ALA A 11 1.83 5.04 -4.87
C ALA A 11 0.65 4.32 -5.56
N LEU A 12 0.14 3.27 -4.90
CA LEU A 12 -1.04 2.55 -5.36
C LEU A 12 -2.29 3.41 -5.15
N ILE A 13 -3.24 3.33 -6.07
CA ILE A 13 -4.52 4.03 -6.00
C ILE A 13 -5.57 3.07 -5.44
N PHE A 14 -6.35 3.56 -4.46
CA PHE A 14 -7.45 2.85 -3.85
C PHE A 14 -8.77 3.39 -4.38
N ASP A 15 -9.44 2.61 -5.22
CA ASP A 15 -10.58 3.09 -6.00
C ASP A 15 -11.86 3.30 -5.17
N LEU A 16 -12.03 2.56 -4.08
CA LEU A 16 -13.25 2.54 -3.25
C LEU A 16 -12.91 2.60 -1.77
N ASN A 17 -13.82 3.18 -0.99
CA ASN A 17 -13.76 3.18 0.46
C ASN A 17 -14.50 1.99 1.08
N GLY A 18 -13.89 1.39 2.10
CA GLY A 18 -14.58 0.48 3.03
C GLY A 18 -15.36 1.24 4.10
N GLN A 19 -15.48 0.65 5.29
CA GLN A 19 -16.04 1.34 6.45
C GLN A 19 -15.08 2.42 6.96
N SER A 20 -15.61 3.57 7.35
CA SER A 20 -14.86 4.65 7.99
C SER A 20 -15.65 5.16 9.18
N GLN A 21 -14.96 5.38 10.30
CA GLN A 21 -15.54 5.89 11.54
C GLN A 21 -14.57 6.85 12.22
N GLY A 22 -15.10 7.99 12.68
CA GLY A 22 -14.31 9.03 13.34
C GLY A 22 -13.62 9.97 12.33
N THR A 23 -12.69 10.77 12.82
CA THR A 23 -12.02 11.83 12.06
C THR A 23 -10.50 11.69 12.01
N ALA A 24 -9.94 10.76 12.78
CA ALA A 24 -8.48 10.58 12.91
C ALA A 24 -7.82 10.06 11.63
N VAL A 25 -8.58 9.40 10.75
CA VAL A 25 -8.15 8.89 9.45
C VAL A 25 -9.13 9.37 8.38
N ALA A 26 -8.62 9.87 7.26
CA ALA A 26 -9.41 10.26 6.10
C ALA A 26 -8.80 9.69 4.82
N HIS A 27 -9.66 9.31 3.87
CA HIS A 27 -9.26 8.83 2.54
C HIS A 27 -10.36 9.16 1.54
N ALA A 28 -9.98 9.59 0.33
CA ALA A 28 -10.89 9.85 -0.78
C ALA A 28 -10.82 8.69 -1.78
N GLU A 29 -11.96 8.31 -2.37
CA GLU A 29 -11.96 7.33 -3.45
C GLU A 29 -11.07 7.77 -4.61
N ARG A 30 -10.38 6.81 -5.23
CA ARG A 30 -9.43 7.04 -6.34
C ARG A 30 -8.23 7.89 -5.93
N ASP A 31 -7.90 7.90 -4.65
CA ASP A 31 -6.68 8.51 -4.11
C ASP A 31 -5.68 7.41 -3.68
N SER A 32 -4.44 7.81 -3.47
CA SER A 32 -3.37 6.95 -2.95
C SER A 32 -3.07 7.19 -1.47
N GLY A 33 -3.45 8.37 -0.96
CA GLY A 33 -3.06 8.84 0.36
C GLY A 33 -4.14 8.65 1.42
N PHE A 34 -3.76 8.06 2.55
CA PHE A 34 -4.55 8.05 3.77
C PHE A 34 -4.03 9.12 4.71
N THR A 35 -4.84 10.13 5.00
CA THR A 35 -4.47 11.26 5.87
C THR A 35 -4.77 10.94 7.32
N LEU A 36 -3.74 11.00 8.16
CA LEU A 36 -3.81 10.88 9.62
C LEU A 36 -3.92 12.29 10.22
N ASN A 37 -5.10 12.63 10.74
CA ASN A 37 -5.44 14.01 11.13
C ASN A 37 -5.08 14.35 12.58
N GLU A 38 -4.63 13.38 13.37
CA GLU A 38 -4.33 13.57 14.78
C GLU A 38 -2.98 12.94 15.12
N PRO A 39 -2.19 13.53 16.05
CA PRO A 39 -1.06 12.84 16.63
C PRO A 39 -1.51 11.57 17.37
N GLY A 40 -0.62 10.58 17.46
CA GLY A 40 -0.87 9.32 18.13
C GLY A 40 -0.19 8.13 17.46
N PHE A 41 -0.50 6.94 17.95
CA PHE A 41 -0.10 5.68 17.34
C PHE A 41 -1.25 5.10 16.51
N TYR A 42 -0.89 4.59 15.34
CA TYR A 42 -1.82 3.97 14.40
C TYR A 42 -1.36 2.56 14.07
N ALA A 43 -2.25 1.58 14.09
CA ALA A 43 -2.01 0.29 13.46
C ALA A 43 -2.47 0.36 12.01
N ALA A 44 -1.63 -0.08 11.08
CA ALA A 44 -1.91 -0.05 9.65
C ALA A 44 -1.59 -1.40 9.02
N ASP A 45 -2.58 -1.99 8.34
CA ASP A 45 -2.48 -3.31 7.70
C ASP A 45 -2.90 -3.21 6.24
N PHE A 46 -2.03 -3.65 5.34
CA PHE A 46 -2.26 -3.71 3.90
C PHE A 46 -2.38 -5.15 3.44
N HIS A 47 -3.25 -5.39 2.45
CA HIS A 47 -3.17 -6.56 1.58
C HIS A 47 -3.50 -6.20 0.13
N GLY A 48 -3.06 -7.04 -0.80
CA GLY A 48 -3.46 -6.96 -2.20
C GLY A 48 -2.98 -8.14 -3.02
N THR A 49 -3.57 -8.34 -4.19
CA THR A 49 -3.10 -9.30 -5.19
C THR A 49 -2.25 -8.58 -6.22
N VAL A 50 -1.05 -9.09 -6.49
CA VAL A 50 -0.10 -8.53 -7.46
C VAL A 50 0.28 -9.58 -8.51
N ALA A 51 0.57 -9.11 -9.72
CA ALA A 51 0.99 -9.96 -10.84
C ALA A 51 1.96 -9.21 -11.76
N PRO A 52 2.83 -9.92 -12.50
CA PRO A 52 3.64 -9.31 -13.55
C PRO A 52 2.77 -8.77 -14.70
N VAL A 53 3.25 -7.73 -15.37
CA VAL A 53 2.69 -7.33 -16.67
C VAL A 53 3.07 -8.34 -17.76
N SER A 54 2.29 -8.39 -18.84
CA SER A 54 2.67 -9.16 -20.03
C SER A 54 4.02 -8.69 -20.59
N GLY A 55 4.90 -9.64 -20.92
CA GLY A 55 6.25 -9.34 -21.43
C GLY A 55 7.28 -8.91 -20.38
N ALA A 56 7.00 -9.07 -19.09
CA ALA A 56 7.97 -8.80 -18.03
C ALA A 56 9.24 -9.68 -18.15
N ASN A 57 10.38 -9.14 -17.71
CA ASN A 57 11.63 -9.89 -17.57
C ASN A 57 11.65 -10.62 -16.23
N PHE A 58 12.05 -11.89 -16.24
CA PHE A 58 12.12 -12.72 -15.03
C PHE A 58 13.58 -13.08 -14.69
N PRO A 59 13.94 -13.16 -13.39
CA PRO A 59 13.06 -12.96 -12.23
C PRO A 59 12.69 -11.48 -12.02
N LEU A 60 11.42 -11.22 -11.71
CA LEU A 60 10.91 -9.89 -11.37
C LEU A 60 10.73 -9.84 -9.85
N ASN A 61 11.59 -9.09 -9.16
CA ASN A 61 11.48 -8.87 -7.72
C ASN A 61 10.75 -7.57 -7.44
N LEU A 62 9.59 -7.64 -6.80
CA LEU A 62 8.83 -6.48 -6.36
C LEU A 62 8.90 -6.34 -4.84
N LEU A 63 9.03 -5.11 -4.37
CA LEU A 63 8.95 -4.73 -2.96
C LEU A 63 7.79 -3.76 -2.79
N PHE A 64 6.94 -3.99 -1.80
CA PHE A 64 5.86 -3.09 -1.42
C PHE A 64 6.09 -2.61 0.01
N SER A 65 5.89 -1.32 0.26
CA SER A 65 6.01 -0.70 1.58
C SER A 65 4.86 0.26 1.87
N ILE A 66 4.55 0.44 3.15
CA ILE A 66 3.85 1.64 3.62
C ILE A 66 4.89 2.74 3.81
N ASP A 67 4.65 3.89 3.19
CA ASP A 67 5.45 5.09 3.34
C ASP A 67 4.65 6.12 4.15
N GLN A 68 5.28 6.73 5.15
CA GLN A 68 4.75 7.86 5.90
C GLN A 68 5.44 9.14 5.42
N ASP A 69 4.67 10.09 4.91
CA ASP A 69 5.16 11.37 4.38
C ASP A 69 6.29 11.18 3.33
N GLY A 70 6.15 10.15 2.49
CA GLY A 70 7.12 9.79 1.44
C GLY A 70 8.37 9.06 1.92
N THR A 71 8.41 8.65 3.20
CA THR A 71 9.51 7.86 3.78
C THR A 71 9.02 6.46 4.16
N PRO A 72 9.69 5.38 3.72
CA PRO A 72 9.29 4.02 4.09
C PRO A 72 9.27 3.81 5.61
N VAL A 73 8.17 3.25 6.12
CA VAL A 73 8.05 2.88 7.53
C VAL A 73 8.81 1.57 7.78
N PRO A 74 9.77 1.53 8.72
CA PRO A 74 10.51 0.31 9.03
C PRO A 74 9.59 -0.85 9.43
N GLY A 75 9.82 -2.03 8.84
CA GLY A 75 9.03 -3.24 9.11
C GLY A 75 7.66 -3.29 8.42
N ALA A 76 7.28 -2.27 7.67
CA ALA A 76 5.99 -2.18 6.98
C ALA A 76 6.11 -2.56 5.50
N ALA A 77 6.79 -3.66 5.19
CA ALA A 77 7.09 -4.04 3.81
C ALA A 77 7.07 -5.55 3.60
N ALA A 78 6.76 -5.95 2.37
CA ALA A 78 6.86 -7.32 1.89
C ALA A 78 7.37 -7.35 0.46
N GLN A 79 8.08 -8.42 0.10
CA GLN A 79 8.64 -8.62 -1.23
C GLN A 79 8.18 -9.93 -1.83
N HIS A 80 8.14 -9.99 -3.15
CA HIS A 80 7.87 -11.22 -3.89
C HIS A 80 8.67 -11.26 -5.20
N THR A 81 9.24 -12.43 -5.48
CA THR A 81 10.00 -12.67 -6.71
C THR A 81 9.20 -13.57 -7.63
N PHE A 82 8.67 -12.99 -8.70
CA PHE A 82 8.02 -13.72 -9.76
C PHE A 82 9.04 -14.38 -10.67
N HIS A 83 8.73 -15.60 -11.10
CA HIS A 83 9.56 -16.36 -12.05
C HIS A 83 8.85 -16.62 -13.38
N THR A 84 7.54 -16.35 -13.46
CA THR A 84 6.72 -16.56 -14.67
C THR A 84 5.62 -15.49 -14.78
N SER A 85 5.08 -15.28 -15.97
CA SER A 85 4.03 -14.28 -16.23
C SER A 85 2.62 -14.72 -15.87
N GLY A 86 2.39 -16.01 -15.61
CA GLY A 86 1.08 -16.55 -15.25
C GLY A 86 0.79 -16.58 -13.74
N GLU A 87 1.66 -15.97 -12.94
CA GLU A 87 1.62 -16.02 -11.49
C GLU A 87 0.90 -14.80 -10.90
N ASN A 88 0.07 -15.05 -9.90
CA ASN A 88 -0.52 -14.04 -9.02
C ASN A 88 -0.06 -14.33 -7.58
N ALA A 89 0.33 -13.29 -6.85
CA ALA A 89 0.74 -13.40 -5.45
C ALA A 89 -0.10 -12.49 -4.57
N ASN A 90 -0.49 -12.97 -3.39
CA ASN A 90 -0.98 -12.11 -2.34
C ASN A 90 0.21 -11.49 -1.59
N ILE A 91 0.15 -10.18 -1.36
CA ILE A 91 1.09 -9.47 -0.51
C ILE A 91 0.29 -8.91 0.64
N ALA A 92 0.73 -9.18 1.87
CA ALA A 92 0.13 -8.64 3.08
C ALA A 92 1.22 -8.30 4.09
N PHE A 93 1.09 -7.14 4.73
CA PHE A 93 2.00 -6.65 5.75
C PHE A 93 1.33 -5.55 6.56
N GLY A 94 1.82 -5.30 7.77
CA GLY A 94 1.29 -4.27 8.64
C GLY A 94 2.28 -3.89 9.73
N THR A 95 2.09 -2.72 10.32
CA THR A 95 2.94 -2.23 11.42
C THR A 95 2.20 -1.20 12.27
N THR A 96 2.85 -0.80 13.36
CA THR A 96 2.47 0.39 14.13
C THR A 96 3.23 1.61 13.63
N ILE A 97 2.52 2.72 13.46
CA ILE A 97 3.01 4.00 12.93
C ILE A 97 2.87 5.06 14.02
N SER A 98 3.90 5.88 14.19
CA SER A 98 3.88 7.02 15.12
C SER A 98 3.69 8.32 14.36
N VAL A 99 2.62 9.06 14.68
CA VAL A 99 2.35 10.39 14.15
C VAL A 99 2.65 11.41 15.25
N THR A 100 3.77 12.10 15.13
CA THR A 100 4.16 13.16 16.08
C THR A 100 3.59 14.52 15.71
N LYS A 101 3.30 14.73 14.41
CA LYS A 101 2.68 15.94 13.87
C LYS A 101 1.61 15.55 12.86
N ALA A 102 0.44 16.17 12.96
CA ALA A 102 -0.65 16.02 12.01
C ALA A 102 -0.84 17.29 11.16
N PRO A 103 -1.31 17.17 9.90
CA PRO A 103 -1.59 15.91 9.22
C PRO A 103 -0.29 15.17 8.81
N SER A 104 -0.37 13.85 8.72
CA SER A 104 0.65 12.97 8.14
C SER A 104 -0.03 12.03 7.15
N THR A 105 0.62 11.70 6.04
CA THR A 105 0.01 10.89 4.97
C THR A 105 0.68 9.54 4.87
N LEU A 106 -0.13 8.48 4.82
CA LEU A 106 0.33 7.13 4.47
C LEU A 106 0.03 6.83 3.00
N THR A 107 0.99 6.24 2.32
CA THR A 107 0.80 5.65 0.98
C THR A 107 1.34 4.23 0.95
N VAL A 108 0.89 3.42 -0.01
CA VAL A 108 1.51 2.13 -0.31
C VAL A 108 2.28 2.26 -1.62
N VAL A 109 3.57 1.95 -1.61
CA VAL A 109 4.46 2.15 -2.76
C VAL A 109 5.03 0.81 -3.21
N GLY A 110 4.95 0.54 -4.51
CA GLY A 110 5.61 -0.61 -5.14
C GLY A 110 6.94 -0.22 -5.78
N GLN A 111 7.94 -1.09 -5.69
CA GLN A 111 9.28 -0.92 -6.26
C GLN A 111 9.70 -2.17 -7.04
N GLY A 112 10.63 -2.01 -7.99
CA GLY A 112 11.30 -3.12 -8.67
C GLY A 112 10.83 -3.40 -10.10
N GLY A 113 9.85 -2.64 -10.61
CA GLY A 113 9.41 -2.73 -12.01
C GLY A 113 7.99 -2.22 -12.24
N THR A 114 7.38 -2.69 -13.32
CA THR A 114 5.96 -2.50 -13.61
C THR A 114 5.19 -3.77 -13.26
N PHE A 115 3.97 -3.60 -12.77
CA PHE A 115 3.16 -4.70 -12.26
C PHE A 115 1.67 -4.38 -12.38
N LEU A 116 0.84 -5.38 -12.14
CA LEU A 116 -0.59 -5.23 -11.95
C LEU A 116 -0.91 -5.44 -10.47
N TYR A 117 -1.84 -4.68 -9.93
CA TYR A 117 -2.38 -4.88 -8.59
C TYR A 117 -3.91 -4.88 -8.62
N SER A 118 -4.52 -5.63 -7.74
CA SER A 118 -5.97 -5.79 -7.63
C SER A 118 -6.35 -6.16 -6.20
N ASP A 119 -7.61 -5.96 -5.84
CA ASP A 119 -8.16 -6.30 -4.53
C ASP A 119 -7.30 -5.77 -3.38
N VAL A 120 -6.81 -4.53 -3.55
CA VAL A 120 -6.01 -3.84 -2.53
C VAL A 120 -6.92 -3.32 -1.43
N GLY A 121 -6.47 -3.46 -0.18
CA GLY A 121 -7.16 -2.98 1.00
C GLY A 121 -6.18 -2.51 2.05
N MET A 122 -6.53 -1.41 2.72
CA MET A 122 -5.76 -0.80 3.79
C MET A 122 -6.70 -0.59 4.98
N ASN A 123 -6.34 -1.17 6.13
CA ASN A 123 -7.04 -0.94 7.40
C ASN A 123 -6.15 -0.07 8.29
N ILE A 124 -6.74 0.97 8.89
CA ILE A 124 -6.00 1.90 9.76
C ILE A 124 -6.83 2.14 11.02
N TYR A 125 -6.21 1.92 12.18
CA TYR A 125 -6.82 2.13 13.48
C TYR A 125 -5.95 3.06 14.32
N LYS A 126 -6.53 4.11 14.89
CA LYS A 126 -5.85 4.86 15.96
C LYS A 126 -5.91 4.04 17.24
N ILE A 127 -4.76 3.78 17.85
CA ILE A 127 -4.61 2.85 18.99
C ILE A 127 -4.04 3.51 20.26
N GLY A 128 -3.68 4.79 20.21
CA GLY A 128 -3.16 5.54 21.36
C GLY A 128 -2.80 6.97 21.03
#